data_AF-A0AA35JDG1-F1
#
_entry.id   AF-A0AA35JDG1-F1
#
_cell.length_a   1.000
_cell.length_b   1.000
_cell.length_c   1.000
_cell.angle_alpha   90.00
_cell.angle_beta   90.00
_cell.angle_gamma   90.00
#
_symmetry.space_group_name_H-M   'P 1'
#
loop_
_entity.id
_entity.type
_entity.pdbx_description
1 polymer ?
#
loop_
_entity_poly.entity_id
_entity_poly.type
_entity_poly.pdbx_seq_one_letter_code
_entity_poly.pdbx_strand_id
1 'polypeptide(L)'
;MNSEIASPNLNTTTTTATSNGNPHAGMGVGADLTADPNLPTVDEQRQYKVQLLLHINSILLARVIQMNNSLQNSLQNNINNSNNENIIRIQQLISQFLKRVHANLQCISQINQGIPSAKPLILSPPQLARQQQPPQDILAKLYLLLTRVFEIW
;
A
#
# COMPACT_ATOMS: atom_id res chain seq x y z
N MET A 1 -41.95 -37.28 -19.64
CA MET A 1 -41.08 -38.29 -19.01
C MET A 1 -40.69 -37.73 -17.66
N ASN A 2 -41.44 -38.15 -16.65
CA ASN A 2 -41.26 -37.76 -15.26
C ASN A 2 -40.14 -38.63 -14.67
N SER A 3 -39.20 -38.02 -13.96
CA SER A 3 -38.29 -38.75 -13.09
C SER A 3 -38.34 -38.11 -11.70
N GLU A 4 -39.24 -38.68 -10.93
CA GLU A 4 -39.31 -38.69 -9.48
C GLU A 4 -38.18 -39.60 -8.98
N ILE A 5 -37.31 -39.12 -8.09
CA ILE A 5 -36.47 -40.01 -7.26
C ILE A 5 -36.51 -39.50 -5.83
N ALA A 6 -36.90 -40.44 -4.97
CA ALA A 6 -37.18 -40.31 -3.56
C ALA A 6 -35.93 -40.16 -2.70
N SER A 7 -36.11 -39.51 -1.54
CA SER A 7 -35.18 -39.51 -0.42
C SER A 7 -34.98 -40.93 0.16
N PRO A 8 -33.90 -41.11 0.93
CA PRO A 8 -34.11 -41.72 2.24
C PRO A 8 -33.55 -40.86 3.39
N ASN A 9 -34.38 -40.79 4.42
CA ASN A 9 -34.12 -40.30 5.77
C ASN A 9 -33.32 -41.36 6.54
N LEU A 10 -32.27 -40.94 7.26
CA LEU A 10 -31.65 -41.71 8.33
C LEU A 10 -31.31 -40.78 9.50
N ASN A 11 -32.25 -40.72 10.44
CA ASN A 11 -32.01 -40.36 11.83
C ASN A 11 -30.90 -41.23 12.42
N THR A 12 -29.96 -40.64 13.15
CA THR A 12 -29.49 -41.24 14.41
C THR A 12 -29.15 -40.15 15.41
N THR A 13 -29.96 -40.12 16.45
CA THR A 13 -29.88 -39.36 17.68
C THR A 13 -28.70 -39.84 18.53
N THR A 14 -27.85 -38.96 19.04
CA THR A 14 -27.33 -39.13 20.42
C THR A 14 -27.07 -37.79 21.09
N THR A 15 -27.92 -37.56 22.07
CA THR A 15 -27.94 -36.63 23.20
C THR A 15 -26.58 -36.46 23.90
N THR A 16 -26.25 -35.22 24.28
CA THR A 16 -26.01 -34.83 25.70
C THR A 16 -25.84 -33.31 25.79
N ALA A 17 -26.94 -32.62 26.08
CA ALA A 17 -26.91 -31.32 26.72
C ALA A 17 -26.93 -31.55 28.23
N THR A 18 -25.91 -31.08 28.93
CA THR A 18 -25.94 -30.99 30.40
C THR A 18 -25.44 -29.61 30.81
N SER A 19 -26.38 -28.84 31.34
CA SER A 19 -26.24 -27.52 31.94
C SER A 19 -25.73 -27.57 33.37
N ASN A 20 -25.03 -26.50 33.74
CA ASN A 20 -24.86 -25.88 35.08
C ASN A 20 -23.83 -26.45 36.07
N GLY A 21 -22.92 -25.55 36.48
CA GLY A 21 -22.11 -25.66 37.69
C GLY A 21 -21.09 -24.53 37.82
N ASN A 22 -21.51 -23.41 38.41
CA ASN A 22 -20.71 -22.25 38.80
C ASN A 22 -19.50 -22.64 39.69
N PRO A 23 -18.37 -21.92 39.63
CA PRO A 23 -17.75 -21.47 40.88
C PRO A 23 -17.24 -20.02 40.83
N HIS A 24 -17.79 -19.23 41.76
CA HIS A 24 -17.09 -18.34 42.71
C HIS A 24 -15.80 -17.62 42.28
N ALA A 25 -15.93 -16.30 42.14
CA ALA A 25 -15.03 -15.23 42.57
C ALA A 25 -13.50 -15.50 42.57
N GLY A 26 -12.83 -14.92 41.58
CA GLY A 26 -11.41 -14.60 41.62
C GLY A 26 -11.18 -13.22 41.01
N MET A 27 -11.12 -12.19 41.86
CA MET A 27 -10.58 -10.87 41.50
C MET A 27 -9.12 -11.05 41.08
N GLY A 28 -8.87 -10.78 39.81
CA GLY A 28 -7.54 -10.61 39.25
C GLY A 28 -7.72 -9.69 38.06
N VAL A 29 -7.95 -8.42 38.36
CA VAL A 29 -7.95 -7.32 37.40
C VAL A 29 -6.56 -7.33 36.75
N GLY A 30 -6.44 -8.07 35.65
CA GLY A 30 -5.31 -7.95 34.74
C GLY A 30 -5.37 -6.53 34.22
N ALA A 31 -4.49 -5.70 34.74
CA ALA A 31 -4.35 -4.30 34.38
C ALA A 31 -4.32 -4.18 32.86
N ASP A 32 -5.43 -3.72 32.31
CA ASP A 32 -5.47 -3.10 31.01
C ASP A 32 -4.55 -1.89 31.12
N LEU A 33 -3.31 -2.09 30.67
CA LEU A 33 -2.26 -1.08 30.61
C LEU A 33 -2.72 -0.03 29.62
N THR A 34 -3.55 0.90 30.11
CA THR A 34 -3.80 2.24 29.57
C THR A 34 -3.49 2.34 28.08
N ALA A 35 -4.37 1.77 27.25
CA ALA A 35 -4.42 2.16 25.86
C ALA A 35 -4.72 3.65 25.85
N ASP A 36 -3.72 4.48 25.54
CA ASP A 36 -3.91 5.92 25.35
C ASP A 36 -5.01 6.05 24.29
N PRO A 37 -6.21 6.60 24.62
CA PRO A 37 -7.36 6.59 23.73
C PRO A 37 -7.12 7.41 22.45
N ASN A 38 -5.98 8.08 22.32
CA ASN A 38 -5.55 8.80 21.12
C ASN A 38 -4.60 8.01 20.19
N LEU A 39 -4.17 6.79 20.54
CA LEU A 39 -3.27 6.03 19.67
C LEU A 39 -4.09 5.32 18.57
N PRO A 40 -3.75 5.49 17.28
CA PRO A 40 -4.50 4.86 16.19
C PRO A 40 -4.41 3.34 16.29
N THR A 41 -5.52 2.67 16.03
CA THR A 41 -5.63 1.21 16.00
C THR A 41 -4.76 0.61 14.88
N VAL A 42 -4.44 -0.68 14.98
CA VAL A 42 -3.65 -1.38 13.95
C VAL A 42 -4.32 -1.33 12.57
N ASP A 43 -5.66 -1.40 12.53
CA ASP A 43 -6.43 -1.27 11.29
C ASP A 43 -6.34 0.13 10.70
N GLU A 44 -6.42 1.19 11.52
CA GLU A 44 -6.27 2.58 11.07
C GLU A 44 -4.85 2.85 10.57
N GLN A 45 -3.82 2.36 11.27
CA GLN A 45 -2.43 2.46 10.82
C GLN A 45 -2.24 1.74 9.48
N ARG A 46 -2.82 0.55 9.32
CA ARG A 46 -2.80 -0.20 8.06
C ARG A 46 -3.44 0.60 6.93
N GLN A 47 -4.65 1.11 7.16
CA GLN A 47 -5.39 1.90 6.16
C GLN A 47 -4.61 3.16 5.78
N TYR A 48 -4.04 3.87 6.76
CA TYR A 48 -3.25 5.07 6.51
C TYR A 48 -1.99 4.78 5.70
N LYS A 49 -1.24 3.72 6.04
CA LYS A 49 -0.07 3.27 5.26
C LYS A 49 -0.45 3.00 3.79
N VAL A 50 -1.56 2.29 3.55
CA VAL A 50 -2.06 1.99 2.20
C VAL A 50 -2.47 3.27 1.47
N GLN A 51 -3.23 4.16 2.13
CA GLN A 51 -3.65 5.44 1.56
C GLN A 51 -2.45 6.32 1.18
N LEU A 52 -1.44 6.41 2.04
CA LEU A 52 -0.22 7.17 1.77
C LEU A 52 0.54 6.61 0.56
N LEU A 53 0.72 5.29 0.47
CA LEU A 53 1.38 4.63 -0.67
C LEU A 53 0.59 4.86 -1.98
N LEU A 54 -0.73 4.75 -1.94
CA LEU A 54 -1.59 5.02 -3.10
C LEU A 54 -1.53 6.48 -3.54
N HIS A 55 -1.55 7.42 -2.59
CA HIS A 55 -1.44 8.85 -2.88
C HIS A 55 -0.10 9.19 -3.55
N ILE A 56 1.01 8.62 -3.05
CA ILE A 56 2.32 8.75 -3.69
C ILE A 56 2.28 8.18 -5.11
N ASN A 57 1.68 7.00 -5.32
CA ASN A 57 1.55 6.41 -6.65
C ASN A 57 0.78 7.31 -7.64
N SER A 58 -0.30 7.96 -7.20
CA SER A 58 -1.04 8.90 -8.05
C SER A 58 -0.15 10.06 -8.53
N ILE A 59 0.68 10.63 -7.66
CA ILE A 59 1.61 11.71 -8.01
C ILE A 59 2.73 11.22 -8.93
N LEU A 60 3.28 10.03 -8.65
CA LEU A 60 4.31 9.42 -9.49
C LEU A 60 3.79 9.18 -10.92
N LEU A 61 2.57 8.64 -11.05
CA LEU A 61 1.93 8.38 -12.34
C LEU A 61 1.61 9.67 -13.10
N ALA A 62 1.11 10.71 -12.43
CA ALA A 62 0.89 12.01 -13.05
C ALA A 62 2.19 12.58 -13.66
N ARG A 63 3.32 12.45 -12.95
CA ARG A 63 4.63 12.86 -13.48
C ARG A 63 5.10 11.98 -14.64
N VAL A 64 4.87 10.67 -14.59
CA VAL A 64 5.17 9.76 -15.71
C VAL A 64 4.41 10.19 -16.96
N ILE A 65 3.12 10.52 -16.86
CA ILE A 65 2.32 10.99 -17.99
C ILE A 65 2.88 12.29 -18.57
N GLN A 66 3.20 13.27 -17.71
CA GLN A 66 3.80 14.55 -18.14
C GLN A 66 5.14 14.35 -18.87
N MET A 67 6.02 13.50 -18.32
CA MET A 67 7.30 13.19 -18.93
C MET A 67 7.15 12.40 -20.23
N ASN A 68 6.21 11.47 -20.29
CA ASN A 68 5.95 10.69 -21.51
C ASN A 68 5.46 11.60 -22.64
N ASN A 69 4.59 12.57 -22.35
CA ASN A 69 4.17 13.56 -23.34
C ASN A 69 5.35 14.42 -23.83
N SER A 70 6.25 14.81 -22.92
CA SER A 70 7.47 15.55 -23.27
C SER A 70 8.42 14.72 -24.15
N LEU A 71 8.52 13.41 -23.88
CA LEU A 71 9.27 12.47 -24.69
C LEU A 71 8.72 12.35 -26.11
N GLN A 72 7.39 12.20 -26.27
CA GLN A 72 6.75 12.13 -27.58
C GLN A 72 6.99 13.40 -28.40
N ASN A 73 6.86 14.57 -27.80
CA ASN A 73 7.18 15.85 -28.45
C ASN A 73 8.66 15.93 -28.87
N SER A 74 9.56 15.40 -28.05
CA SER A 74 11.01 15.38 -28.34
C SER A 74 11.38 14.39 -29.46
N LEU A 75 10.63 13.29 -29.59
CA LEU A 75 10.77 12.33 -30.69
C LEU A 75 10.23 12.90 -32.01
N GLN A 76 9.11 13.61 -31.98
CA GLN A 76 8.51 14.22 -33.17
C GLN A 76 9.38 15.33 -33.77
N ASN A 77 10.10 16.08 -32.92
CA ASN A 77 10.96 17.20 -33.34
C ASN A 77 12.42 16.77 -33.67
N ASN A 78 12.71 15.46 -33.71
CA ASN A 78 14.07 14.92 -33.81
C ASN A 78 14.58 14.80 -35.27
N ILE A 79 14.47 15.88 -36.04
CA ILE A 79 14.94 15.91 -37.44
C ILE A 79 16.48 15.96 -37.50
N ASN A 80 17.15 16.41 -36.44
CA ASN A 80 18.60 16.51 -36.34
C ASN A 80 19.05 15.79 -35.06
N ASN A 81 19.83 14.69 -35.17
CA ASN A 81 20.31 13.74 -34.14
C ASN A 81 20.90 14.29 -32.80
N SER A 82 20.83 15.59 -32.54
CA SER A 82 21.28 16.31 -31.35
C SER A 82 20.50 15.98 -30.05
N ASN A 83 19.26 15.49 -30.13
CA ASN A 83 18.39 15.39 -28.95
C ASN A 83 18.37 14.00 -28.27
N ASN A 84 19.22 13.07 -28.70
CA ASN A 84 19.24 11.68 -28.20
C ASN A 84 19.54 11.59 -26.70
N GLU A 85 20.48 12.40 -26.21
CA GLU A 85 20.86 12.46 -24.81
C GLU A 85 19.72 12.95 -23.88
N ASN A 86 18.82 13.77 -24.39
CA ASN A 86 17.66 14.23 -23.62
C ASN A 86 16.59 13.11 -23.52
N ILE A 87 16.33 12.42 -24.63
CA ILE A 87 15.43 11.26 -24.69
C ILE A 87 15.84 10.19 -23.68
N ILE A 88 17.12 9.82 -23.66
CA ILE A 88 17.64 8.81 -22.73
C ILE A 88 17.41 9.23 -21.28
N ARG A 89 17.68 10.50 -20.93
CA ARG A 89 17.44 11.02 -19.58
C ARG A 89 15.97 10.98 -19.18
N ILE A 90 15.06 11.38 -20.07
CA ILE A 90 13.62 11.33 -19.80
C ILE A 90 13.17 9.87 -19.59
N GLN A 91 13.61 8.94 -20.45
CA GLN A 91 13.24 7.53 -20.33
C GLN A 91 13.79 6.89 -19.05
N GLN A 92 15.03 7.19 -18.68
CA GLN A 92 15.62 6.77 -17.40
C GLN A 92 14.82 7.31 -16.22
N LEU A 93 14.41 8.57 -16.27
CA LEU A 93 13.61 9.19 -15.23
C LEU A 93 12.24 8.50 -15.12
N ILE A 94 11.51 8.31 -16.22
CA ILE A 94 10.24 7.55 -16.24
C ILE A 94 10.42 6.16 -15.59
N SER A 95 11.49 5.43 -15.93
CA SER A 95 11.80 4.14 -15.31
C SER A 95 11.96 4.23 -13.79
N GLN A 96 12.64 5.27 -13.29
CA GLN A 96 12.79 5.49 -11.84
C GLN A 96 11.47 5.73 -11.11
N PHE A 97 10.52 6.43 -11.74
CA PHE A 97 9.18 6.65 -11.19
C PHE A 97 8.38 5.34 -11.16
N LEU A 98 8.39 4.57 -12.25
CA LEU A 98 7.68 3.30 -12.35
C LEU A 98 8.22 2.24 -11.37
N LYS A 99 9.53 2.18 -11.16
CA LYS A 99 10.14 1.29 -10.13
C LYS A 99 9.61 1.58 -8.73
N ARG A 100 9.35 2.84 -8.40
CA ARG A 100 8.76 3.26 -7.11
C ARG A 100 7.28 2.91 -7.02
N VAL A 101 6.52 3.11 -8.10
CA VAL A 101 5.12 2.67 -8.17
C VAL A 101 5.04 1.16 -7.90
N HIS A 102 5.89 0.37 -8.55
CA HIS A 102 5.96 -1.07 -8.32
C HIS A 102 6.32 -1.42 -6.87
N ALA A 103 7.36 -0.80 -6.30
CA ALA A 103 7.77 -1.03 -4.91
C ALA A 103 6.64 -0.70 -3.91
N ASN A 104 5.89 0.38 -4.14
CA ASN A 104 4.76 0.77 -3.30
C ASN A 104 3.60 -0.23 -3.42
N LEU A 105 3.25 -0.66 -4.64
CA LEU A 105 2.20 -1.67 -4.86
C LEU A 105 2.56 -3.02 -4.23
N GLN A 106 3.83 -3.42 -4.31
CA GLN A 106 4.32 -4.62 -3.64
C GLN A 106 4.17 -4.51 -2.12
N CYS A 107 4.51 -3.36 -1.54
CA CYS A 107 4.31 -3.10 -0.12
C CYS A 107 2.83 -3.14 0.28
N ILE A 108 1.93 -2.52 -0.50
CA ILE A 108 0.47 -2.60 -0.27
C ILE A 108 0.00 -4.07 -0.27
N SER A 109 0.48 -4.88 -1.22
CA SER A 109 0.14 -6.31 -1.28
C SER A 109 0.55 -7.04 -0.01
N GLN A 110 1.77 -6.83 0.48
CA GLN A 110 2.26 -7.43 1.73
C GLN A 110 1.45 -6.97 2.96
N ILE A 111 1.13 -5.68 3.03
CA ILE A 111 0.29 -5.12 4.10
C ILE A 111 -1.09 -5.78 4.10
N ASN A 112 -1.71 -5.93 2.92
CA ASN A 112 -3.03 -6.55 2.77
C ASN A 112 -3.01 -8.07 3.03
N GLN A 113 -1.85 -8.72 2.92
CA GLN A 113 -1.64 -10.12 3.31
C GLN A 113 -1.40 -10.30 4.82
N GLY A 114 -1.47 -9.22 5.61
CA GLY A 114 -1.30 -9.28 7.05
C GLY A 114 0.15 -9.19 7.52
N ILE A 115 1.05 -8.60 6.70
CA ILE A 115 2.44 -8.31 7.10
C ILE A 115 2.55 -6.81 7.48
N PRO A 116 2.26 -6.43 8.74
CA PRO A 116 2.22 -5.01 9.15
C PRO A 116 3.59 -4.32 9.14
N SER A 117 4.67 -5.11 9.27
CA SER A 117 6.07 -4.66 9.23
C SER A 117 6.63 -4.48 7.83
N ALA A 118 5.84 -4.76 6.78
CA ALA A 118 6.24 -4.57 5.40
C ALA A 118 6.62 -3.11 5.15
N LYS A 119 7.73 -2.89 4.44
CA LYS A 119 8.20 -1.55 4.06
C LYS A 119 8.43 -1.49 2.56
N PRO A 120 8.16 -0.35 1.92
CA PRO A 120 8.47 -0.19 0.51
C PRO A 120 9.99 -0.26 0.30
N LEU A 121 10.40 -0.99 -0.75
CA LEU A 121 11.82 -1.20 -1.07
C LEU A 121 12.57 0.11 -1.36
N ILE A 122 11.86 1.15 -1.79
CA ILE A 122 12.43 2.44 -2.15
C ILE A 122 11.77 3.54 -1.30
N LEU A 123 12.50 4.04 -0.31
CA LEU A 123 12.07 5.12 0.59
C LEU A 123 12.56 6.51 0.17
N SER A 124 13.40 6.59 -0.86
CA SER A 124 13.93 7.87 -1.36
C SER A 124 13.11 8.40 -2.55
N PRO A 125 12.92 9.73 -2.66
CA PRO A 125 12.27 10.32 -3.82
C PRO A 125 13.07 10.07 -5.11
N PRO A 126 12.44 10.15 -6.30
CA PRO A 126 13.15 10.18 -7.58
C PRO A 126 14.15 11.32 -7.62
N GLN A 127 15.37 11.06 -8.11
CA GLN A 127 16.37 12.12 -8.25
C GLN A 127 16.08 12.93 -9.50
N LEU A 128 15.40 14.06 -9.33
CA LEU A 128 15.31 15.08 -10.36
C LEU A 128 16.67 15.80 -10.44
N ALA A 129 17.13 16.10 -11.66
CA ALA A 129 18.32 16.93 -11.84
C ALA A 129 18.11 18.26 -11.09
N ARG A 130 19.12 18.69 -10.30
CA ARG A 130 19.05 19.84 -9.36
C ARG A 130 18.49 21.15 -9.94
N GLN A 131 18.41 21.30 -11.26
CA GLN A 131 17.92 22.50 -11.93
C GLN A 131 16.39 22.56 -12.13
N GLN A 132 15.65 21.49 -11.89
CA GLN A 132 14.20 21.44 -12.19
C GLN A 132 13.28 21.28 -10.98
N GLN A 133 13.79 21.38 -9.75
CA GLN A 133 12.91 21.29 -8.58
C GLN A 133 12.28 22.65 -8.26
N PRO A 134 10.96 22.81 -8.41
CA PRO A 134 10.28 23.95 -7.80
C PRO A 134 10.47 23.91 -6.27
N PRO A 135 10.49 25.07 -5.59
CA PRO A 135 10.74 25.18 -4.15
C PRO A 135 9.70 24.47 -3.24
N GLN A 136 8.67 23.85 -3.81
CA GLN A 136 7.67 23.06 -3.09
C GLN A 136 7.45 21.68 -3.74
N ASP A 137 8.49 20.84 -3.80
CA ASP A 137 8.30 19.46 -4.25
C ASP A 137 7.54 18.64 -3.19
N ILE A 138 6.21 18.63 -3.30
CA ILE A 138 5.30 17.85 -2.43
C ILE A 138 5.71 16.37 -2.34
N LEU A 139 6.27 15.82 -3.41
CA LEU A 139 6.71 14.42 -3.45
C LEU A 139 7.81 14.17 -2.42
N ALA A 140 8.78 15.08 -2.29
CA ALA A 140 9.86 14.95 -1.30
C ALA A 140 9.32 14.95 0.14
N LYS A 141 8.33 15.83 0.43
CA LYS A 141 7.66 15.85 1.75
C LYS A 141 6.91 14.55 2.02
N LEU A 142 6.23 13.99 1.02
CA LEU A 142 5.53 12.72 1.15
C LEU A 142 6.49 11.54 1.38
N TYR A 143 7.68 11.53 0.76
CA TYR A 143 8.70 10.51 1.03
C TYR A 143 9.30 10.62 2.45
N LEU A 144 9.44 11.84 2.97
CA LEU A 144 9.84 12.05 4.37
C LEU A 144 8.76 11.53 5.32
N LEU A 145 7.50 11.86 5.06
CA LEU A 145 6.36 11.33 5.81
C LEU A 145 6.28 9.80 5.71
N LEU A 146 6.43 9.23 4.52
CA LEU A 146 6.45 7.78 4.28
C LEU A 146 7.52 7.11 5.14
N THR A 147 8.75 7.63 5.12
CA THR A 147 9.84 7.11 5.93
C THR A 147 9.45 7.07 7.41
N ARG A 148 8.89 8.18 7.92
CA ARG A 148 8.56 8.30 9.34
C ARG A 148 7.39 7.42 9.76
N VAL A 149 6.36 7.32 8.94
CA VAL A 149 5.19 6.47 9.17
C VAL A 149 5.57 5.00 9.23
N PHE A 150 6.46 4.54 8.35
CA PHE A 150 6.93 3.14 8.32
C PHE A 150 8.07 2.86 9.32
N GLU A 151 8.56 3.88 10.02
CA GLU A 151 9.53 3.74 11.10
C GLU A 151 8.86 3.68 12.46
N ILE A 152 7.80 4.48 12.67
CA ILE A 152 7.06 4.54 13.94
C ILE A 152 5.99 3.45 14.03
N TRP A 153 5.30 3.14 12.93
CA TRP A 153 4.21 2.16 12.87
C TRP A 153 4.58 0.92 12.05
#